data_AF-A0A6V8MU72-F1
#
_entry.id   AF-A0A6V8MU72-F1
#
_cell.length_a   1.000
_cell.length_b   1.000
_cell.length_c   1.000
_cell.angle_alpha   90.00
_cell.angle_beta   90.00
_cell.angle_gamma   90.00
#
_symmetry.space_group_name_H-M   'P 1'
#
loop_
_entity.id
_entity.type
_entity.pdbx_description
1 polymer ?
#
loop_
_entity_poly.entity_id
_entity_poly.type
_entity_poly.pdbx_seq_one_letter_code
_entity_poly.pdbx_strand_id
1 'polypeptide(L)'
;MPGTRYEVVQRCSDLLRLSTIPQRDKLRLEFQLIQVKRLILKDHDQRSCRHKQCTVAAFENLEAMFAGITEKKSSGHTLDRVTQELEEMLVVLWALDKAYACYSGL
;
A
#
# COMPACT_ATOMS: atom_id res chain seq x y z
N MET A 1 -15.00 -2.92 12.11
CA MET A 1 -13.70 -3.10 12.78
C MET A 1 -12.61 -2.63 11.81
N PRO A 2 -11.62 -1.86 12.25
CA PRO A 2 -10.48 -1.53 11.40
C PRO A 2 -9.79 -2.83 10.96
N GLY A 3 -9.57 -2.99 9.65
CA GLY A 3 -9.00 -4.20 9.08
C GLY A 3 -7.48 -4.27 9.32
N THR A 4 -6.89 -5.45 9.19
CA THR A 4 -5.43 -5.56 9.18
C THR A 4 -4.84 -4.82 7.98
N ARG A 5 -3.57 -4.35 8.05
CA ARG A 5 -2.88 -3.73 6.90
C ARG A 5 -3.00 -4.58 5.63
N TYR A 6 -2.92 -5.89 5.79
CA TYR A 6 -3.07 -6.86 4.71
C TYR A 6 -4.47 -6.81 4.07
N GLU A 7 -5.53 -6.81 4.88
CA GLU A 7 -6.90 -6.70 4.39
C GLU A 7 -7.14 -5.39 3.65
N VAL A 8 -6.57 -4.29 4.15
CA VAL A 8 -6.68 -2.99 3.48
C VAL A 8 -6.02 -3.02 2.10
N VAL A 9 -4.80 -3.57 1.98
CA VAL A 9 -4.13 -3.75 0.68
C VAL A 9 -4.93 -4.66 -0.27
N GLN A 10 -5.60 -5.66 0.27
CA GLN A 10 -6.48 -6.52 -0.52
C GLN A 10 -7.66 -5.72 -1.09
N ARG A 11 -8.31 -4.88 -0.28
CA ARG A 11 -9.39 -3.99 -0.75
C ARG A 11 -8.90 -2.96 -1.77
N CYS A 12 -7.71 -2.37 -1.59
CA CYS A 12 -7.10 -1.51 -2.60
C CYS A 12 -6.91 -2.24 -3.94
N SER A 13 -6.51 -3.52 -3.91
CA SER A 13 -6.35 -4.34 -5.12
C SER A 13 -7.69 -4.59 -5.81
N ASP A 14 -8.74 -4.82 -5.03
CA ASP A 14 -10.10 -5.03 -5.56
C ASP A 14 -10.67 -3.74 -6.17
N LEU A 15 -10.49 -2.60 -5.51
CA LEU A 15 -10.84 -1.27 -6.05
C LEU A 15 -10.08 -0.98 -7.34
N LEU A 16 -8.77 -1.24 -7.37
CA LEU A 16 -7.95 -1.05 -8.56
C LEU A 16 -8.50 -1.89 -9.73
N ARG A 17 -8.85 -3.15 -9.51
CA ARG A 17 -9.45 -4.02 -10.54
C ARG A 17 -10.73 -3.43 -11.13
N LEU A 18 -11.57 -2.81 -10.30
CA LEU A 18 -12.83 -2.17 -10.72
C LEU A 18 -12.64 -0.78 -11.34
N SER A 19 -11.49 -0.14 -11.15
CA SER A 19 -11.21 1.20 -11.67
C SER A 19 -11.12 1.23 -13.20
N THR A 20 -11.48 2.40 -13.76
CA THR A 20 -11.43 2.70 -15.20
C THR A 20 -10.16 3.45 -15.62
N ILE A 21 -9.13 3.45 -14.79
CA ILE A 21 -7.86 4.13 -15.10
C ILE A 21 -7.14 3.42 -16.27
N PRO A 22 -6.22 4.11 -16.97
CA PRO A 22 -5.48 3.51 -18.07
C PRO A 22 -4.72 2.25 -17.64
N GLN A 23 -4.67 1.24 -18.53
CA GLN A 23 -4.06 -0.06 -18.22
C GLN A 23 -2.61 0.03 -17.75
N ARG A 24 -1.83 0.97 -18.30
CA ARG A 24 -0.44 1.20 -17.90
C ARG A 24 -0.33 1.60 -16.42
N ASP A 25 -1.18 2.52 -15.98
CA ASP A 25 -1.18 3.00 -14.60
C ASP A 25 -1.72 1.93 -13.65
N LYS A 26 -2.72 1.18 -14.10
CA LYS A 26 -3.25 0.01 -13.40
C LYS A 26 -2.15 -1.02 -13.09
N LEU A 27 -1.37 -1.40 -14.10
CA LEU A 27 -0.26 -2.35 -13.93
C LEU A 27 0.82 -1.82 -12.99
N ARG A 28 1.13 -0.52 -13.04
CA ARG A 28 2.09 0.11 -12.11
C ARG A 28 1.61 -0.02 -10.67
N LEU A 29 0.37 0.38 -10.40
CA LEU A 29 -0.22 0.30 -9.06
C LEU A 29 -0.36 -1.15 -8.57
N GLU A 30 -0.74 -2.09 -9.44
CA GLU A 30 -0.80 -3.52 -9.11
C GLU A 30 0.56 -4.05 -8.68
N PHE A 31 1.62 -3.71 -9.42
CA PHE A 31 2.98 -4.12 -9.06
C PHE A 31 3.38 -3.57 -7.69
N GLN A 32 3.12 -2.28 -7.42
CA GLN A 32 3.41 -1.66 -6.12
C GLN A 32 2.62 -2.32 -4.98
N LEU A 33 1.32 -2.56 -5.15
CA LEU A 33 0.49 -3.24 -4.16
C LEU A 33 0.98 -4.66 -3.87
N ILE A 34 1.42 -5.40 -4.90
CA ILE A 34 2.03 -6.74 -4.72
C ILE A 34 3.30 -6.66 -3.86
N GLN A 35 4.17 -5.66 -4.10
CA GLN A 35 5.37 -5.47 -3.30
C GLN A 35 5.03 -5.13 -1.84
N VAL A 36 4.11 -4.19 -1.62
CA VAL A 36 3.63 -3.83 -0.27
C VAL A 36 3.05 -5.05 0.44
N LYS A 37 2.20 -5.82 -0.24
CA LYS A 37 1.59 -7.05 0.30
C LYS A 37 2.64 -8.07 0.72
N ARG A 38 3.66 -8.29 -0.11
CA ARG A 38 4.78 -9.21 0.22
C ARG A 38 5.53 -8.76 1.46
N LEU A 39 5.80 -7.46 1.61
CA LEU A 39 6.51 -6.93 2.77
C LEU A 39 5.70 -7.02 4.04
N ILE A 40 4.39 -6.74 3.99
CA ILE A 40 3.48 -6.92 5.14
C ILE A 40 3.43 -8.38 5.57
N LEU A 41 3.45 -9.33 4.62
CA LEU A 41 3.45 -10.77 4.94
C LEU A 41 4.77 -11.24 5.56
N LYS A 42 5.90 -10.60 5.18
CA LYS A 42 7.23 -10.87 5.76
C LYS A 42 7.43 -10.20 7.12
N ASP A 43 6.67 -9.16 7.42
CA ASP A 43 6.66 -8.49 8.71
C ASP A 43 6.04 -9.42 9.77
N HIS A 44 6.86 -10.36 10.24
CA HIS A 44 6.52 -11.52 11.07
C HIS A 44 5.77 -11.16 12.36
N ASP A 45 5.99 -9.95 12.88
CA ASP A 45 5.38 -9.56 14.14
C ASP A 45 4.00 -8.92 13.95
N GLN A 46 3.68 -8.38 12.75
CA GLN A 46 2.53 -7.49 12.50
C GLN A 46 2.32 -6.37 13.55
N ARG A 47 3.23 -6.24 14.53
CA ARG A 47 3.03 -5.56 15.80
C ARG A 47 3.96 -4.36 15.82
N SER A 48 3.32 -3.21 15.68
CA SER A 48 3.89 -1.91 16.05
C SER A 48 5.01 -1.40 15.14
N CYS A 49 4.84 -1.45 13.82
CA CYS A 49 5.52 -0.45 13.02
C CYS A 49 4.93 0.94 13.38
N ARG A 50 5.64 1.69 14.22
CA ARG A 50 5.25 3.04 14.67
C ARG A 50 5.51 4.11 13.62
N HIS A 51 6.13 3.75 12.49
CA HIS A 51 6.28 4.66 11.37
C HIS A 51 4.91 5.04 10.85
N LYS A 52 4.67 6.35 10.69
CA LYS A 52 3.37 6.91 10.29
C LYS A 52 2.77 6.19 9.06
N GLN A 53 3.60 5.81 8.10
CA GLN A 53 3.20 5.16 6.84
C GLN A 53 2.97 3.65 6.92
N CYS A 54 3.25 3.06 8.07
CA CYS A 54 3.05 1.64 8.31
C CYS A 54 1.97 1.37 9.36
N THR A 55 1.20 2.40 9.72
CA THR A 55 0.04 2.28 10.61
C THR A 55 -1.20 1.84 9.82
N VAL A 56 -2.14 1.16 10.46
CA VAL A 56 -3.42 0.79 9.81
C VAL A 56 -4.13 2.02 9.24
N ALA A 57 -4.11 3.16 9.94
CA ALA A 57 -4.70 4.41 9.48
C ALA A 57 -4.07 4.93 8.17
N ALA A 58 -2.75 4.79 7.97
CA ALA A 58 -2.14 5.15 6.70
C ALA A 58 -2.61 4.25 5.55
N PHE A 59 -2.79 2.95 5.82
CA PHE A 59 -3.39 2.03 4.84
C PHE A 59 -4.86 2.37 4.56
N GLU A 60 -5.65 2.71 5.57
CA GLU A 60 -7.05 3.13 5.38
C GLU A 60 -7.14 4.42 4.55
N ASN A 61 -6.22 5.37 4.76
CA ASN A 61 -6.09 6.55 3.90
C ASN A 61 -5.78 6.18 2.45
N LEU A 62 -4.89 5.19 2.24
CA LEU A 62 -4.59 4.67 0.91
C LEU A 62 -5.85 4.08 0.26
N GLU A 63 -6.63 3.28 0.99
CA GLU A 63 -7.90 2.73 0.51
C GLU A 63 -8.88 3.83 0.08
N ALA A 64 -9.02 4.90 0.87
CA ALA A 64 -9.84 6.05 0.53
C ALA A 64 -9.39 6.72 -0.79
N MET A 65 -8.08 6.82 -1.02
CA MET A 65 -7.55 7.34 -2.28
C MET A 65 -7.83 6.41 -3.47
N PHE A 66 -7.75 5.08 -3.27
CA PHE A 66 -8.13 4.08 -4.27
C PHE A 66 -9.64 4.11 -4.60
N ALA A 67 -10.49 4.35 -3.61
CA ALA A 67 -11.91 4.58 -3.85
C ALA A 67 -12.13 5.84 -4.71
N GLY A 68 -11.39 6.91 -4.40
CA GLY A 68 -11.43 8.17 -5.16
C GLY A 68 -11.09 8.02 -6.64
N ILE A 69 -10.09 7.19 -7.00
CA ILE A 69 -9.76 6.91 -8.42
C ILE A 69 -10.78 5.99 -9.12
N THR A 70 -11.59 5.27 -8.36
CA THR A 70 -12.57 4.32 -8.90
C THR A 70 -13.90 5.01 -9.24
N GLU A 71 -14.31 6.02 -8.48
CA GLU A 71 -15.62 6.70 -8.61
C GLU A 71 -15.76 7.68 -9.79
N LYS A 72 -14.88 7.64 -10.81
CA LYS A 72 -14.86 8.57 -11.98
C LYS A 72 -14.82 10.07 -11.63
N LYS A 73 -14.65 10.44 -10.35
CA LYS A 73 -14.46 11.82 -9.88
C LYS A 73 -13.00 12.22 -9.75
N SER A 74 -12.07 11.31 -9.99
CA SER A 74 -10.64 11.60 -9.84
C SER A 74 -10.11 12.43 -10.99
N SER A 75 -9.56 13.59 -10.65
CA SER A 75 -8.56 14.27 -11.48
C SER A 75 -7.27 13.45 -11.52
N GLY A 76 -6.43 13.65 -12.54
CA GLY A 76 -5.11 13.01 -12.64
C GLY A 76 -4.27 13.14 -11.36
N HIS A 77 -4.47 14.23 -10.60
CA HIS A 77 -3.85 14.46 -9.29
C HIS A 77 -4.11 13.37 -8.24
N THR A 78 -5.26 12.68 -8.26
CA THR A 78 -5.53 11.61 -7.27
C THR A 78 -4.67 10.38 -7.56
N LEU A 79 -4.45 10.05 -8.84
CA LEU A 79 -3.61 8.93 -9.25
C LEU A 79 -2.13 9.17 -8.91
N ASP A 80 -1.63 10.39 -9.14
CA ASP A 80 -0.27 10.76 -8.75
C ASP A 80 -0.06 10.65 -7.25
N ARG A 81 -1.05 11.05 -6.45
CA ARG A 81 -1.03 10.92 -4.99
C ARG A 81 -1.01 9.47 -4.52
N VAL A 82 -1.86 8.62 -5.10
CA VAL A 82 -1.86 7.16 -4.79
C VAL A 82 -0.49 6.56 -5.09
N THR A 83 0.09 6.93 -6.23
CA THR A 83 1.40 6.46 -6.65
C THR A 83 2.49 6.88 -5.68
N GLN A 84 2.52 8.16 -5.30
CA GLN A 84 3.48 8.69 -4.35
C GLN A 84 3.35 8.02 -2.98
N GLU A 85 2.12 7.88 -2.45
CA GLU A 85 1.91 7.25 -1.15
C GLU A 85 2.42 5.80 -1.13
N LEU A 86 2.17 5.04 -2.21
CA LEU A 86 2.70 3.69 -2.35
C LEU A 86 4.23 3.66 -2.42
N GLU A 87 4.86 4.60 -3.12
CA GLU A 87 6.32 4.71 -3.17
C GLU A 87 6.91 4.97 -1.79
N GLU A 88 6.32 5.89 -1.04
CA GLU A 88 6.78 6.21 0.31
C GLU A 88 6.59 5.01 1.27
N MET A 89 5.43 4.35 1.22
CA MET A 89 5.18 3.11 1.97
C MET A 89 6.20 2.00 1.65
N LEU A 90 6.53 1.81 0.36
CA LEU A 90 7.51 0.81 -0.07
C LEU A 90 8.91 1.10 0.48
N VAL A 91 9.34 2.37 0.46
CA VAL A 91 10.64 2.77 1.01
C VAL A 91 10.72 2.41 2.50
N VAL A 92 9.69 2.74 3.27
CA VAL A 92 9.66 2.44 4.71
C VAL A 92 9.62 0.93 4.96
N LEU A 93 8.74 0.20 4.29
CA LEU A 93 8.61 -1.25 4.46
C LEU A 93 9.90 -2.00 4.07
N TRP A 94 10.60 -1.57 3.02
CA TRP A 94 11.90 -2.14 2.66
C TRP A 94 12.99 -1.81 3.67
N ALA A 95 13.01 -0.60 4.22
CA ALA A 95 13.97 -0.25 5.26
C ALA A 95 13.79 -1.13 6.50
N LEU A 96 12.54 -1.43 6.87
CA LEU A 96 12.21 -2.32 7.97
C LEU A 96 12.61 -3.78 7.70
N ASP A 97 12.28 -4.29 6.50
CA ASP A 97 12.67 -5.66 6.07
C ASP A 97 14.19 -5.84 6.10
N LYS A 98 14.95 -4.85 5.60
CA LYS A 98 16.42 -4.85 5.65
C LYS A 98 16.95 -4.76 7.08
N ALA A 99 16.40 -3.87 7.90
CA ALA A 99 16.82 -3.73 9.29
C ALA A 99 16.63 -5.07 10.03
N TYR A 100 15.46 -5.71 9.86
CA TYR A 100 15.19 -7.01 10.45
C TYR A 100 16.16 -8.08 9.96
N ALA A 101 16.41 -8.16 8.64
CA ALA A 101 17.37 -9.11 8.07
C ALA A 101 18.79 -8.96 8.64
N CYS A 102 19.23 -7.72 8.93
CA CYS A 102 20.51 -7.47 9.61
C CYS A 102 20.51 -7.92 11.08
N TYR A 103 19.37 -7.80 11.79
CA TYR A 103 19.26 -8.23 13.19
C TYR A 103 19.09 -9.74 13.35
N SER A 104 18.42 -10.42 12.42
CA SER A 104 18.20 -11.87 12.43
C SER A 104 19.35 -12.68 11.84
N GLY A 105 20.46 -12.03 11.48
CA GLY A 105 21.70 -12.66 11.02
C GLY A 105 22.60 -13.17 12.16
N LEU A 106 22.04 -13.47 13.32
CA LEU A 106 22.68 -14.11 14.48
C LEU A 106 22.00 -15.45 14.78
#